data_AF-A0A7G9GY62-F1
#
_entry.id   AF-A0A7G9GY62-F1
#
_cell.length_a   1.000
_cell.length_b   1.000
_cell.length_c   1.000
_cell.angle_alpha   90.00
_cell.angle_beta   90.00
_cell.angle_gamma   90.00
#
_symmetry.space_group_name_H-M   'P 1'
#
loop_
_entity.id
_entity.type
_entity.pdbx_description
1 polymer ?
#
loop_
_entity_poly.entity_id
_entity_poly.type
_entity_poly.pdbx_seq_one_letter_code
_entity_poly.pdbx_strand_id
1 'polypeptide(L)'
;MKNENLNELRIKNLIDGYTFDKEKKQYRCIFCEETYDEGYIYEYNGKMVSAEKRILLHIEDEHNGVFFSLLGLEKDITGLTDIQKKLLNLLADKKTNKEIAEEMDIAVSTVRTHKFYLQKMKRQAKIFLALMETLKIEEHKEKNVNLESEDKEQFETDKMLSINSLHPFFTQYNLK
;
A
#
# COMPACT_ATOMS: atom_id res chain seq x y z
N MET A 1 0.82 13.96 2.08
CA MET A 1 -0.26 13.11 1.53
C MET A 1 -1.49 13.17 2.43
N LYS A 2 -2.66 13.56 1.93
CA LYS A 2 -3.92 13.55 2.70
C LYS A 2 -4.57 12.17 2.62
N ASN A 3 -5.14 11.68 3.72
CA ASN A 3 -5.70 10.32 3.85
C ASN A 3 -6.80 10.02 2.80
N GLU A 4 -7.57 11.05 2.42
CA GLU A 4 -8.64 10.97 1.41
C GLU A 4 -8.14 10.60 0.00
N ASN A 5 -6.89 10.95 -0.36
CA ASN A 5 -6.34 10.67 -1.69
C ASN A 5 -5.86 9.21 -1.83
N LEU A 6 -5.68 8.49 -0.72
CA LEU A 6 -5.06 7.17 -0.71
C LEU A 6 -5.96 6.08 -1.30
N ASN A 7 -7.28 6.20 -1.12
CA ASN A 7 -8.26 5.20 -1.54
C ASN A 7 -8.40 5.08 -3.06
N GLU A 8 -8.02 6.12 -3.80
CA GLU A 8 -8.08 6.17 -5.26
C GLU A 8 -6.79 5.70 -5.93
N LEU A 9 -5.70 5.55 -5.15
CA LEU A 9 -4.41 5.11 -5.66
C LEU A 9 -4.36 3.58 -5.82
N ARG A 10 -3.82 3.13 -6.95
CA ARG A 10 -3.47 1.72 -7.11
C ARG A 10 -2.20 1.41 -6.34
N ILE A 11 -2.01 0.15 -5.97
CA ILE A 11 -0.75 -0.34 -5.36
C ILE A 11 0.47 0.09 -6.19
N LYS A 12 0.36 0.04 -7.53
CA LYS A 12 1.45 0.47 -8.41
C LYS A 12 1.83 1.94 -8.19
N ASN A 13 0.87 2.83 -7.98
CA ASN A 13 1.17 4.24 -7.70
C ASN A 13 1.93 4.40 -6.39
N LEU A 14 1.58 3.62 -5.35
CA LEU A 14 2.32 3.62 -4.08
C LEU A 14 3.75 3.09 -4.25
N ILE A 15 3.97 2.11 -5.13
CA ILE A 15 5.31 1.54 -5.40
C ILE A 15 6.16 2.50 -6.24
N ASP A 16 5.56 3.17 -7.22
CA ASP A 16 6.28 4.06 -8.14
C ASP A 16 6.45 5.47 -7.53
N GLY A 17 5.60 5.87 -6.59
CA GLY A 17 5.59 7.19 -5.96
C GLY A 17 4.92 8.30 -6.78
N TYR A 18 4.28 7.96 -7.90
CA TYR A 18 3.58 8.92 -8.76
C TYR A 18 2.31 8.34 -9.40
N THR A 19 1.45 9.23 -9.88
CA THR A 19 0.34 8.92 -10.79
C THR A 19 0.60 9.52 -12.16
N PHE A 20 -0.04 8.96 -13.20
CA PHE A 20 -0.03 9.51 -14.55
C PHE A 20 -1.45 9.80 -14.99
N ASP A 21 -1.74 11.08 -15.21
CA ASP A 21 -3.00 11.56 -15.77
C ASP A 21 -2.92 11.46 -17.30
N LYS A 22 -3.72 10.57 -17.89
CA LYS A 22 -3.72 10.32 -19.33
C LYS A 22 -4.35 11.45 -20.14
N GLU A 23 -5.30 12.19 -19.57
CA GLU A 23 -5.99 13.27 -20.27
C GLU A 23 -5.09 14.49 -20.39
N LYS A 24 -4.41 14.83 -19.29
CA LYS A 24 -3.44 15.93 -19.23
C LYS A 24 -2.05 15.53 -19.71
N LYS A 25 -1.80 14.23 -19.89
CA LYS A 25 -0.48 13.65 -20.14
C LYS A 25 0.56 14.13 -19.13
N GLN A 26 0.27 13.97 -17.85
CA GLN A 26 1.04 14.58 -16.77
C GLN A 26 1.40 13.54 -15.70
N TYR A 27 2.67 13.50 -15.31
CA TYR A 27 3.14 12.79 -14.13
C TYR A 27 2.93 13.66 -12.89
N ARG A 28 2.45 13.08 -11.79
CA ARG A 28 2.19 13.78 -10.53
C ARG A 28 2.76 13.00 -9.35
N CYS A 29 3.52 13.66 -8.50
CA CYS A 29 4.01 13.07 -7.26
C CYS A 29 2.83 12.73 -6.32
N ILE A 30 2.86 11.59 -5.62
CA ILE A 30 1.82 11.28 -4.62
C ILE A 30 2.12 11.89 -3.24
N PHE A 31 3.35 12.31 -3.01
CA PHE A 31 3.82 12.80 -1.71
C PHE A 31 3.67 14.32 -1.58
N CYS A 32 3.79 15.05 -2.70
CA CYS A 32 3.61 16.49 -2.81
C CYS A 32 2.79 16.87 -4.06
N GLU A 33 2.74 18.15 -4.43
CA GLU A 33 1.92 18.65 -5.53
C GLU A 33 2.66 18.80 -6.86
N GLU A 34 3.95 18.43 -6.91
CA GLU A 34 4.81 18.56 -8.09
C GLU A 34 4.35 17.69 -9.26
N THR A 35 4.52 18.24 -10.47
CA THR A 35 4.05 17.63 -11.72
C THR A 35 5.00 17.86 -12.88
N TYR A 36 5.05 16.91 -13.81
CA TYR A 36 5.85 16.99 -15.03
C TYR A 36 5.03 16.52 -16.24
N ASP A 37 4.87 17.41 -17.22
CA ASP A 37 4.10 17.15 -18.43
C ASP A 37 4.90 16.30 -19.43
N GLU A 38 4.28 15.23 -19.93
CA GLU A 38 4.81 14.35 -20.96
C GLU A 38 5.00 15.12 -22.28
N GLY A 39 6.05 14.77 -23.02
CA GLY A 39 6.45 15.48 -24.25
C GLY A 39 7.38 16.65 -24.01
N TYR A 40 7.56 17.09 -22.76
CA TYR A 40 8.59 18.05 -22.39
C TYR A 40 9.87 17.36 -21.91
N ILE A 41 10.98 18.09 -22.05
CA ILE A 41 12.30 17.70 -21.59
C ILE A 41 12.72 18.68 -20.50
N TYR A 42 13.19 18.14 -19.39
CA TYR A 42 13.56 18.88 -18.20
C TYR A 42 15.07 18.82 -17.99
N GLU A 43 15.66 19.91 -17.52
CA GLU A 43 17.06 19.91 -17.09
C GLU A 43 17.17 19.35 -15.66
N TYR A 44 18.16 18.48 -15.47
CA TYR A 44 18.52 17.91 -14.18
C TYR A 44 20.03 17.71 -14.09
N ASN A 45 20.70 18.43 -13.19
CA ASN A 45 22.16 18.36 -12.99
C ASN A 45 22.95 18.41 -14.30
N GLY A 46 22.60 19.37 -15.18
CA GLY A 46 23.23 19.57 -16.49
C GLY A 46 22.89 18.51 -17.55
N LYS A 47 21.91 17.63 -17.30
CA LYS A 47 21.41 16.63 -18.25
C LYS A 47 19.96 16.91 -18.62
N MET A 48 19.61 16.66 -19.87
CA MET A 48 18.25 16.73 -20.35
C MET A 48 17.56 15.37 -20.16
N VAL A 49 16.42 15.35 -19.46
CA VAL A 49 15.69 14.13 -19.09
C VAL A 49 14.20 14.25 -19.44
N SER A 50 13.54 13.11 -19.70
CA SER A 50 12.10 13.07 -19.94
C SER A 50 11.30 13.38 -18.67
N ALA A 51 10.02 13.75 -18.82
CA ALA A 51 9.09 13.92 -17.71
C ALA A 51 9.03 12.71 -16.77
N GLU A 52 8.97 11.49 -17.34
CA GLU A 52 8.98 10.24 -16.58
C GLU A 52 10.24 10.08 -15.75
N LYS A 53 11.41 10.38 -16.32
CA LYS A 53 12.66 10.32 -15.56
C LYS A 53 12.72 11.43 -14.51
N ARG A 54 12.20 12.62 -14.82
CA ARG A 54 12.22 13.78 -13.94
C ARG A 54 11.37 13.56 -12.68
N ILE A 55 10.19 12.95 -12.80
CA ILE A 55 9.36 12.64 -11.62
C ILE A 55 10.04 11.64 -10.69
N LEU A 56 10.70 10.62 -11.24
CA LEU A 56 11.48 9.66 -10.44
C LEU A 56 12.62 10.36 -9.69
N LEU A 57 13.35 11.24 -10.36
CA LEU A 57 14.43 12.01 -9.73
C LEU A 57 13.90 12.97 -8.65
N HIS A 58 12.75 13.61 -8.89
CA HIS A 58 12.10 14.44 -7.88
C HIS A 58 11.74 13.64 -6.62
N ILE A 59 11.20 12.43 -6.76
CA ILE A 59 10.87 11.58 -5.60
C ILE A 59 12.13 11.19 -4.82
N GLU A 60 13.22 10.88 -5.51
CA GLU A 60 14.50 10.58 -4.87
C GLU A 60 15.04 11.80 -4.11
N ASP A 61 15.05 12.99 -4.74
CA ASP A 61 15.70 14.18 -4.17
C ASP A 61 14.85 14.85 -3.07
N GLU A 62 13.55 15.02 -3.29
CA GLU A 62 12.67 15.78 -2.38
C GLU A 62 12.05 14.92 -1.29
N HIS A 63 11.99 13.59 -1.50
CA HIS A 63 11.32 12.67 -0.58
C HIS A 63 12.20 11.51 -0.11
N ASN A 64 13.49 11.51 -0.47
CA ASN A 64 14.42 10.43 -0.19
C ASN A 64 13.91 9.08 -0.72
N GLY A 65 13.23 9.09 -1.86
CA GLY A 65 12.69 7.88 -2.48
C GLY A 65 11.38 7.40 -1.85
N VAL A 66 10.72 6.49 -2.57
CA VAL A 66 9.37 5.99 -2.23
C VAL A 66 9.34 5.30 -0.86
N PHE A 67 10.36 4.49 -0.56
CA PHE A 67 10.37 3.68 0.67
C PHE A 67 10.35 4.55 1.92
N PHE A 68 11.26 5.52 2.03
CA PHE A 68 11.34 6.39 3.20
C PHE A 68 10.13 7.33 3.28
N SER A 69 9.60 7.77 2.13
CA SER A 69 8.35 8.54 2.06
C SER A 69 7.18 7.78 2.68
N LEU A 70 6.96 6.51 2.28
CA LEU A 70 5.89 5.68 2.82
C LEU A 70 6.11 5.33 4.30
N LEU A 71 7.36 5.08 4.69
CA LEU A 71 7.71 4.72 6.06
C LEU A 71 7.52 5.89 7.03
N GLY A 72 7.72 7.12 6.56
CA GLY A 72 7.57 8.37 7.31
C GLY A 72 6.11 8.79 7.56
N LEU A 73 5.14 8.17 6.89
CA LEU A 73 3.71 8.45 7.10
C LEU A 73 3.26 8.10 8.52
N GLU A 74 2.16 8.69 8.96
CA GLU A 74 1.61 8.49 10.31
C GLU A 74 1.20 7.02 10.57
N LYS A 75 1.11 6.66 11.86
CA LYS A 75 0.85 5.27 12.29
C LYS A 75 -0.54 4.77 11.89
N ASP A 76 -1.53 5.66 11.88
CA ASP A 76 -2.90 5.40 11.43
C ASP A 76 -2.96 5.05 9.94
N ILE A 77 -2.07 5.65 9.12
CA ILE A 77 -1.95 5.36 7.69
C ILE A 77 -1.17 4.06 7.45
N THR A 78 0.01 3.93 8.08
CA THR A 78 0.92 2.80 7.81
C THR A 78 0.53 1.52 8.53
N GLY A 79 -0.18 1.62 9.65
CA GLY A 79 -0.40 0.51 10.59
C GLY A 79 0.89 0.02 11.30
N LEU A 80 2.02 0.73 11.14
CA LEU A 80 3.31 0.32 11.68
C LEU A 80 3.60 0.97 13.04
N THR A 81 4.07 0.18 14.00
CA THR A 81 4.60 0.70 15.26
C THR A 81 5.98 1.33 15.08
N ASP A 82 6.40 2.19 16.02
CA ASP A 82 7.71 2.85 15.94
C ASP A 82 8.88 1.85 15.91
N ILE A 83 8.76 0.74 16.67
CA ILE A 83 9.73 -0.36 16.66
C ILE A 83 9.79 -1.01 15.27
N GLN A 84 8.65 -1.24 14.62
CA GLN A 84 8.60 -1.81 13.27
C GLN A 84 9.19 -0.84 12.24
N LYS A 85 8.91 0.46 12.36
CA LYS A 85 9.50 1.49 11.49
C LYS A 85 11.01 1.57 11.65
N LYS A 86 11.52 1.57 12.89
CA LYS A 86 12.96 1.54 13.17
C LYS A 86 13.62 0.32 12.54
N LEU A 87 13.03 -0.87 12.71
CA LEU A 87 13.55 -2.08 12.08
C LEU A 87 13.58 -1.99 10.55
N LEU A 88 12.52 -1.45 9.92
CA LEU A 88 12.45 -1.29 8.46
C LEU A 88 13.51 -0.31 7.93
N ASN A 89 13.75 0.80 8.63
CA ASN A 89 14.85 1.72 8.31
C ASN A 89 16.21 1.01 8.32
N LEU A 90 16.54 0.28 9.39
CA LEU A 90 17.81 -0.42 9.49
C LEU A 90 17.99 -1.53 8.45
N LEU A 91 16.89 -2.16 8.01
CA LEU A 91 16.92 -3.11 6.90
C LEU A 91 17.16 -2.43 5.56
N ALA A 92 16.63 -1.23 5.34
CA ALA A 92 16.88 -0.44 4.12
C ALA A 92 18.36 -0.02 4.02
N ASP A 93 18.98 0.29 5.16
CA ASP A 93 20.42 0.54 5.28
C ASP A 93 21.30 -0.71 5.12
N LYS A 94 20.69 -1.87 4.82
CA LYS A 94 21.35 -3.17 4.63
C LYS A 94 22.12 -3.66 5.86
N LYS A 95 21.76 -3.21 7.07
CA LYS A 95 22.40 -3.66 8.31
C LYS A 95 22.18 -5.16 8.56
N THR A 96 23.17 -5.81 9.13
CA THR A 96 23.12 -7.20 9.56
C THR A 96 22.25 -7.34 10.81
N ASN A 97 21.80 -8.57 11.10
CA ASN A 97 20.99 -8.80 12.31
C ASN A 97 21.74 -8.47 13.62
N LYS A 98 23.09 -8.46 13.61
CA LYS A 98 23.91 -8.10 14.77
C LYS A 98 23.89 -6.58 14.99
N GLU A 99 24.16 -5.82 13.94
CA GLU A 99 24.12 -4.34 14.00
C GLU A 99 22.71 -3.83 14.35
N ILE A 100 21.66 -4.47 13.80
CA ILE A 100 20.27 -4.14 14.16
C ILE A 100 20.00 -4.43 15.64
N ALA A 101 20.48 -5.57 16.15
CA ALA A 101 20.31 -5.95 17.55
C ALA A 101 20.99 -4.95 18.50
N GLU A 102 22.21 -4.53 18.17
CA GLU A 102 22.96 -3.50 18.91
C GLU A 102 22.24 -2.15 18.90
N GLU A 103 21.78 -1.69 17.73
CA GLU A 103 21.15 -0.36 17.59
C GLU A 103 19.72 -0.28 18.17
N MET A 104 19.05 -1.42 18.26
CA MET A 104 17.73 -1.54 18.88
C MET A 104 17.77 -1.96 20.34
N ASP A 105 18.95 -2.28 20.89
CA ASP A 105 19.15 -2.84 22.24
C ASP A 105 18.29 -4.09 22.50
N ILE A 106 18.35 -5.06 21.59
CA ILE A 106 17.61 -6.32 21.66
C ILE A 106 18.49 -7.52 21.28
N ALA A 107 18.08 -8.72 21.64
CA ALA A 107 18.78 -9.93 21.22
C ALA A 107 18.66 -10.17 19.70
N VAL A 108 19.71 -10.74 19.10
CA VAL A 108 19.72 -11.13 17.66
C VAL A 108 18.58 -12.09 17.31
N SER A 109 18.17 -12.97 18.24
CA SER A 109 17.00 -13.84 18.08
C SER A 109 15.71 -13.02 17.94
N THR A 110 15.54 -11.97 18.74
CA THR A 110 14.40 -11.04 18.70
C THR A 110 14.31 -10.32 17.36
N VAL A 111 15.44 -9.89 16.79
CA VAL A 111 15.49 -9.31 15.42
C VAL A 111 14.93 -10.27 14.38
N ARG A 112 15.35 -11.54 14.42
CA ARG A 112 14.85 -12.58 13.49
C ARG A 112 13.34 -12.77 13.64
N THR A 113 12.84 -12.80 14.87
CA THR A 113 11.41 -12.89 15.17
C THR A 113 10.63 -11.70 14.61
N HIS A 114 11.12 -10.47 14.79
CA HIS A 114 10.48 -9.29 14.20
C HIS A 114 10.46 -9.33 12.67
N LYS A 115 11.57 -9.73 12.03
CA LYS A 115 11.62 -9.91 10.57
C LYS A 115 10.60 -10.94 10.09
N PHE A 116 10.48 -12.06 10.79
CA PHE A 116 9.48 -13.08 10.50
C PHE A 116 8.04 -12.52 10.61
N TYR A 117 7.76 -11.75 11.67
CA TYR A 117 6.46 -11.12 11.87
C TYR A 117 6.15 -10.13 10.74
N LEU A 118 7.10 -9.28 10.32
CA LEU A 118 6.91 -8.37 9.19
C LEU A 118 6.57 -9.13 7.89
N GLN A 119 7.25 -10.26 7.62
CA GLN A 119 6.93 -11.10 6.46
C GLN A 119 5.57 -11.78 6.57
N LYS A 120 5.15 -12.19 7.78
CA LYS A 120 3.80 -12.69 8.03
C LYS A 120 2.76 -11.60 7.76
N MET A 121 2.97 -10.41 8.30
CA MET A 121 2.09 -9.26 8.14
C MET A 121 1.96 -8.83 6.67
N LYS A 122 3.07 -8.80 5.91
CA LYS A 122 3.05 -8.58 4.46
C LYS A 122 2.15 -9.58 3.72
N ARG A 123 2.28 -10.88 4.04
CA ARG A 123 1.44 -11.93 3.42
C ARG A 123 -0.03 -11.75 3.76
N GLN A 124 -0.33 -11.44 5.02
CA GLN A 124 -1.70 -11.19 5.49
C GLN A 124 -2.30 -9.95 4.82
N ALA A 125 -1.56 -8.85 4.76
CA ALA A 125 -1.98 -7.61 4.11
C ALA A 125 -2.28 -7.82 2.62
N LYS A 126 -1.47 -8.62 1.91
CA LYS A 126 -1.73 -8.97 0.51
C LYS A 126 -3.06 -9.70 0.33
N ILE A 127 -3.32 -10.72 1.15
CA ILE A 127 -4.58 -11.48 1.09
C ILE A 127 -5.76 -10.60 1.49
N PHE A 128 -5.61 -9.81 2.56
CA PHE A 128 -6.64 -8.88 3.01
C PHE A 128 -7.00 -7.86 1.92
N LEU A 129 -6.00 -7.23 1.29
CA LEU A 129 -6.22 -6.28 0.20
C LEU A 129 -6.96 -6.94 -0.96
N ALA A 130 -6.58 -8.16 -1.35
CA ALA A 130 -7.30 -8.91 -2.39
C ALA A 130 -8.76 -9.18 -1.99
N LEU A 131 -9.02 -9.57 -0.74
CA LEU A 131 -10.39 -9.76 -0.24
C LEU A 131 -11.20 -8.45 -0.30
N MET A 132 -10.62 -7.34 0.14
CA MET A 132 -11.27 -6.03 0.08
C MET A 132 -11.58 -5.59 -1.36
N GLU A 133 -10.67 -5.84 -2.30
CA GLU A 133 -10.92 -5.58 -3.72
C GLU A 133 -12.01 -6.48 -4.31
N THR A 134 -12.11 -7.74 -3.86
CA THR A 134 -13.20 -8.64 -4.30
C THR A 134 -14.56 -8.25 -3.74
N LEU A 135 -14.63 -7.70 -2.52
CA LEU A 135 -15.89 -7.23 -1.94
C LEU A 135 -16.43 -5.98 -2.64
N LYS A 136 -15.54 -5.12 -3.15
CA LYS A 136 -15.93 -3.96 -3.97
C LYS A 136 -16.66 -4.32 -5.27
N ILE A 137 -16.81 -5.62 -5.59
CA ILE A 137 -17.59 -6.13 -6.74
C ILE A 137 -19.11 -6.01 -6.52
N GLU A 138 -19.60 -5.68 -5.31
CA GLU A 138 -21.04 -5.53 -5.05
C GLU A 138 -21.54 -4.08 -5.05
N GLU A 139 -20.68 -3.07 -4.80
CA GLU A 139 -21.10 -1.65 -4.75
C GLU A 139 -21.30 -1.00 -6.14
N HIS A 140 -21.01 -1.72 -7.23
CA HIS A 140 -21.11 -1.20 -8.60
C HIS A 140 -22.07 -1.99 -9.52
N LYS A 141 -22.81 -2.97 -9.00
CA LYS A 141 -23.81 -3.72 -9.81
C LYS A 141 -25.21 -3.11 -9.82
N GLU A 142 -25.46 -2.01 -9.10
CA GLU A 142 -26.76 -1.33 -9.10
C GLU A 142 -26.72 0.04 -9.81
N LYS A 143 -26.24 0.10 -11.06
CA LYS A 143 -26.58 1.20 -11.99
C LYS A 143 -26.72 0.68 -13.41
N ASN A 144 -27.62 -0.26 -13.63
CA ASN A 144 -28.32 -0.47 -14.90
C ASN A 144 -29.44 -1.49 -14.67
N VAL A 145 -30.65 -1.00 -14.42
CA VAL A 145 -31.92 -1.32 -15.11
C VAL A 145 -33.02 -0.59 -14.32
N ASN A 146 -33.58 0.46 -14.94
CA ASN A 146 -34.91 0.94 -14.58
C ASN A 146 -35.89 0.02 -15.32
N LEU A 147 -36.86 -0.59 -14.60
CA LEU A 147 -38.25 -0.82 -15.00
C LEU A 147 -38.97 -1.67 -13.94
N GLU A 148 -39.69 -0.95 -13.07
CA GLU A 148 -40.99 -1.26 -12.46
C GLU A 148 -41.21 -2.42 -11.44
N SER A 149 -42.05 -2.04 -10.46
CA SER A 149 -42.86 -2.78 -9.48
C SER A 149 -42.21 -3.40 -8.22
N GLU A 150 -42.49 -2.72 -7.10
CA GLU A 150 -43.01 -3.24 -5.82
C GLU A 150 -42.57 -4.66 -5.39
N ASP A 151 -41.76 -4.75 -4.33
CA ASP A 151 -42.25 -5.28 -3.05
C ASP A 151 -41.22 -5.13 -1.91
N LYS A 152 -41.78 -4.90 -0.73
CA LYS A 152 -41.09 -4.72 0.55
C LYS A 152 -40.40 -6.03 0.97
N GLU A 153 -39.17 -5.95 1.45
CA GLU A 153 -38.82 -6.59 2.72
C GLU A 153 -37.51 -6.07 3.30
N GLN A 154 -37.66 -5.38 4.42
CA GLN A 154 -36.62 -4.98 5.32
C GLN A 154 -36.38 -6.15 6.28
N PHE A 155 -35.38 -6.99 6.01
CA PHE A 155 -35.00 -8.02 6.99
C PHE A 155 -33.53 -8.49 6.85
N GLU A 156 -32.82 -8.36 7.97
CA GLU A 156 -31.63 -9.12 8.38
C GLU A 156 -30.28 -8.90 7.66
N THR A 157 -29.71 -7.71 7.77
CA THR A 157 -28.24 -7.52 7.70
C THR A 157 -27.50 -8.03 8.95
N ASP A 158 -28.22 -8.37 10.04
CA ASP A 158 -27.62 -8.85 11.30
C ASP A 158 -27.34 -10.36 11.37
N LYS A 159 -27.57 -11.12 10.30
CA LYS A 159 -27.40 -12.60 10.30
C LYS A 159 -26.20 -13.13 9.52
N MET A 160 -25.53 -12.29 8.72
CA MET A 160 -24.36 -12.72 7.93
C MET A 160 -23.07 -12.89 8.74
N LEU A 161 -23.04 -12.45 10.01
CA LEU A 161 -21.91 -12.70 10.92
C LEU A 161 -21.98 -14.06 11.64
N SER A 162 -23.00 -14.88 11.37
CA SER A 162 -23.07 -16.26 11.85
C SER A 162 -23.34 -17.21 10.69
N ILE A 163 -22.29 -17.70 10.04
CA ILE A 163 -22.19 -19.10 9.59
C ILE A 163 -20.72 -19.34 9.22
N ASN A 164 -20.04 -20.01 10.15
CA ASN A 164 -18.96 -20.92 9.82
C ASN A 164 -19.47 -21.93 8.80
N SER A 165 -19.03 -21.82 7.56
CA SER A 165 -18.98 -22.93 6.61
C SER A 165 -17.69 -22.81 5.81
N LEU A 166 -16.60 -23.26 6.43
CA LEU A 166 -15.33 -23.46 5.76
C LEU A 166 -15.52 -24.39 4.56
N HIS A 167 -15.09 -23.93 3.39
CA HIS A 167 -15.05 -24.72 2.17
C HIS A 167 -14.12 -25.95 2.36
N PRO A 168 -14.48 -27.15 1.87
CA PRO A 168 -13.74 -28.42 2.09
C PRO A 168 -12.26 -28.43 1.68
N PHE A 169 -11.80 -27.39 0.97
CA PHE A 169 -10.41 -27.26 0.54
C PHE A 169 -9.45 -26.87 1.68
N PHE A 170 -9.95 -26.31 2.79
CA PHE A 170 -9.12 -25.82 3.91
C PHE A 170 -9.02 -26.77 5.11
N THR A 171 -9.68 -27.92 5.10
CA THR A 171 -9.70 -28.88 6.23
C THR A 171 -8.56 -29.90 6.26
N GLN A 172 -7.59 -29.84 5.33
CA GLN A 172 -6.53 -30.87 5.23
C GLN A 172 -5.16 -30.49 5.80
N TYR A 173 -4.99 -29.32 6.43
CA TYR A 173 -3.74 -29.01 7.15
C TYR A 173 -3.96 -28.98 8.67
N ASN A 174 -4.26 -30.17 9.21
CA ASN A 174 -3.97 -30.48 10.61
C ASN A 174 -2.48 -30.79 10.73
N LEU A 175 -1.68 -29.85 11.24
CA LEU A 175 -0.35 -30.14 11.77
C LEU A 175 -0.41 -30.06 13.29
N LYS A 176 -0.12 -31.24 13.86
CA LYS A 176 -0.06 -31.69 15.26
C LYS A 176 0.19 -30.63 16.34
#